data_AF-A0A3M1LH55-F1
#
_entry.id   AF-A0A3M1LH55-F1
#
_cell.length_a   1.000
_cell.length_b   1.000
_cell.length_c   1.000
_cell.angle_alpha   90.00
_cell.angle_beta   90.00
_cell.angle_gamma   90.00
#
_symmetry.space_group_name_H-M   'P 1'
#
loop_
_entity.id
_entity.type
_entity.pdbx_description
1 polymer ?
#
loop_
_entity_poly.entity_id
_entity_poly.type
_entity_poly.pdbx_seq_one_letter_code
_entity_poly.pdbx_strand_id
1 'polypeptide(L)'
;MLNNMVKDLQDGLLPEVIAEWYDIIINKARDLAPPHLKDKINVEQDELLPMRFKLDLSKRAVPFVVTAIEESMQSMPYSTRLYFEKVKELIIKEFRNG
;
A
#
# COMPACT_ATOMS: atom_id res chain seq x y z
N MET A 1 6.92 -25.17 -13.92
CA MET A 1 5.68 -24.36 -13.88
C MET A 1 5.27 -24.05 -12.44
N LEU A 2 4.99 -25.04 -11.58
CA LEU A 2 4.64 -24.82 -10.16
C LEU A 2 5.69 -24.10 -9.32
N ASN A 3 6.97 -24.49 -9.42
CA ASN A 3 8.04 -23.86 -8.62
C ASN A 3 8.20 -22.35 -8.90
N ASN A 4 7.94 -21.91 -10.14
CA ASN A 4 8.02 -20.49 -10.48
C ASN A 4 6.86 -19.72 -9.84
N MET A 5 5.64 -20.27 -9.83
CA MET A 5 4.50 -19.64 -9.15
C MET A 5 4.71 -19.53 -7.64
N VAL A 6 5.27 -20.56 -7.00
CA VAL A 6 5.61 -20.52 -5.56
C VAL A 6 6.68 -19.48 -5.29
N LYS A 7 7.70 -19.38 -6.16
CA LYS A 7 8.76 -18.40 -6.02
C LYS A 7 8.24 -16.97 -6.22
N ASP A 8 7.44 -16.72 -7.25
CA ASP A 8 6.84 -15.40 -7.51
C ASP A 8 5.93 -14.95 -6.34
N LEU A 9 5.22 -15.90 -5.71
CA LEU A 9 4.44 -15.63 -4.50
C LEU A 9 5.33 -15.21 -3.33
N GLN A 10 6.45 -15.92 -3.12
CA GLN A 10 7.41 -15.63 -2.05
C GLN A 10 8.12 -14.29 -2.28
N ASP A 11 8.60 -14.06 -3.50
CA ASP A 11 9.38 -12.87 -3.87
C ASP A 11 8.49 -11.61 -3.81
N GLY A 12 7.22 -11.70 -4.23
CA GLY A 12 6.29 -10.57 -4.18
C GLY A 12 5.85 -10.13 -2.77
N LEU A 13 6.17 -10.90 -1.73
CA LEU A 13 5.91 -10.55 -0.32
C LEU A 13 7.17 -10.23 0.47
N LEU A 14 8.33 -10.10 -0.20
CA LEU A 14 9.55 -9.65 0.46
C LEU A 14 9.35 -8.22 1.00
N PRO A 15 9.90 -7.90 2.19
CA PRO A 15 9.70 -6.58 2.80
C PRO A 15 10.11 -5.42 1.90
N GLU A 16 11.25 -5.53 1.22
CA GLU A 16 11.75 -4.56 0.24
C GLU A 16 10.77 -4.34 -0.92
N VAL A 17 10.15 -5.40 -1.43
CA VAL A 17 9.15 -5.29 -2.51
C VAL A 17 7.90 -4.58 -2.00
N ILE A 18 7.41 -4.92 -0.81
CA ILE A 18 6.25 -4.25 -0.21
C ILE A 18 6.54 -2.77 0.08
N ALA A 19 7.75 -2.46 0.58
CA ALA A 19 8.18 -1.09 0.82
C ALA A 19 8.22 -0.26 -0.46
N GLU A 20 8.79 -0.79 -1.55
CA GLU A 20 8.80 -0.12 -2.86
C GLU A 20 7.37 0.18 -3.35
N TRP A 21 6.45 -0.77 -3.19
CA TRP A 21 5.06 -0.54 -3.56
C TRP A 21 4.35 0.47 -2.68
N TYR A 22 4.65 0.53 -1.38
CA TYR A 22 4.17 1.61 -0.53
C TYR A 22 4.65 2.97 -1.01
N ASP A 23 5.93 3.12 -1.38
CA ASP A 23 6.46 4.37 -1.91
C ASP A 23 5.76 4.79 -3.21
N ILE A 24 5.57 3.85 -4.14
CA ILE A 24 4.85 4.10 -5.40
C ILE A 24 3.41 4.60 -5.10
N ILE A 25 2.70 3.89 -4.23
CA ILE A 25 1.31 4.19 -3.89
C ILE A 25 1.20 5.55 -3.18
N ILE A 26 2.08 5.83 -2.23
CA ILE A 26 2.04 7.07 -1.44
C ILE A 26 2.38 8.28 -2.29
N ASN A 27 3.38 8.18 -3.17
CA ASN A 27 3.69 9.25 -4.11
C ASN A 27 2.53 9.51 -5.06
N LYS A 28 1.93 8.44 -5.61
CA LYS A 28 0.75 8.56 -6.47
C LYS A 28 -0.45 9.17 -5.74
N ALA A 29 -0.71 8.76 -4.50
CA ALA A 29 -1.76 9.34 -3.68
C ALA A 29 -1.53 10.84 -3.40
N ARG A 30 -0.27 11.25 -3.16
CA ARG A 30 0.11 12.65 -3.02
C ARG A 30 -0.05 13.45 -4.32
N ASP A 31 0.12 12.83 -5.48
CA ASP A 31 -0.12 13.48 -6.77
C ASP A 31 -1.61 13.70 -7.05
N LEU A 32 -2.46 12.74 -6.66
CA LEU A 32 -3.91 12.84 -6.77
C LEU A 32 -4.52 13.82 -5.75
N ALA A 33 -3.87 13.99 -4.59
CA ALA A 33 -4.39 14.80 -3.50
C ALA A 33 -4.17 16.31 -3.70
N PRO A 34 -5.12 17.16 -3.25
CA PRO A 34 -4.91 18.60 -3.13
C PRO A 34 -3.66 18.96 -2.31
N PRO A 35 -2.99 20.10 -2.58
CA PRO A 35 -1.73 20.47 -1.93
C PRO A 35 -1.74 20.39 -0.39
N HIS A 36 -2.83 20.80 0.25
CA HIS A 36 -2.97 20.82 1.72
C HIS A 36 -3.22 19.44 2.35
N LEU A 37 -3.30 18.37 1.57
CA LEU A 37 -3.45 16.99 2.05
C LEU A 37 -2.21 16.14 1.78
N LYS A 38 -1.24 16.61 0.98
CA LYS A 38 -0.07 15.80 0.59
C LYS A 38 0.80 15.41 1.78
N ASP A 39 0.97 16.33 2.73
CA ASP A 39 1.71 16.11 3.99
C ASP A 39 0.93 15.25 5.01
N LYS A 40 -0.35 14.93 4.71
CA LYS A 40 -1.23 14.09 5.53
C LYS A 40 -1.37 12.66 5.01
N ILE A 41 -0.43 12.25 4.15
CA ILE A 41 -0.32 10.91 3.59
C ILE A 41 1.10 10.44 3.88
N ASN A 42 1.28 9.67 4.96
CA ASN A 42 2.60 9.18 5.38
C ASN A 42 2.56 7.68 5.66
N VAL A 43 3.68 7.04 5.36
CA VAL A 43 3.96 5.65 5.69
C VAL A 43 5.33 5.58 6.36
N GLU A 44 5.45 4.75 7.38
CA GLU A 44 6.70 4.48 8.09
C GLU A 44 6.86 2.96 8.19
N GLN A 45 7.99 2.44 7.72
CA GLN A 45 8.36 1.03 7.90
C GLN A 45 9.13 0.88 9.20
N ASP A 46 8.77 -0.12 10.00
CA ASP A 46 9.48 -0.44 11.24
C ASP A 46 10.84 -1.09 10.92
N GLU A 47 11.93 -0.52 11.43
CA GLU A 47 13.29 -0.98 11.15
C GLU A 47 13.59 -2.37 11.74
N LEU A 48 12.94 -2.74 12.85
CA LEU A 48 13.13 -4.04 13.51
C LEU A 48 12.16 -5.09 12.96
N LEU A 49 10.98 -4.66 12.55
CA LEU A 49 9.92 -5.51 11.99
C LEU A 49 9.64 -5.07 10.55
N PRO A 50 10.43 -5.51 9.55
CA PRO A 50 10.39 -4.93 8.21
C PRO A 50 9.06 -5.18 7.47
N MET A 51 8.21 -6.08 7.96
CA MET A 51 6.84 -6.29 7.45
C MET A 51 5.78 -5.40 8.13
N ARG A 52 6.16 -4.59 9.12
CA ARG A 52 5.26 -3.72 9.86
C ARG A 52 5.33 -2.31 9.29
N PHE A 53 4.21 -1.86 8.76
CA PHE A 53 4.04 -0.51 8.20
C PHE A 53 3.01 0.25 9.02
N LYS A 54 3.35 1.48 9.38
CA LYS A 54 2.46 2.43 10.03
C LYS A 54 1.98 3.44 9.00
N LEU A 55 0.67 3.46 8.77
CA LEU A 55 0.02 4.42 7.89
C LEU A 55 -0.56 5.55 8.73
N ASP A 56 -0.08 6.76 8.51
CA ASP A 56 -0.62 7.99 9.10
C ASP A 56 -1.32 8.81 8.01
N LEU A 57 -2.65 8.64 7.96
CA LEU A 57 -3.50 9.17 6.92
C LEU A 57 -4.60 10.03 7.54
N SER A 58 -4.76 11.27 7.08
CA SER A 58 -5.97 12.02 7.43
C SER A 58 -7.22 11.38 6.81
N LYS A 59 -8.36 11.45 7.51
CA LYS A 59 -9.66 10.95 6.98
C LYS A 59 -9.98 11.48 5.58
N ARG A 60 -9.63 12.74 5.29
CA ARG A 60 -9.85 13.38 3.98
C ARG A 60 -8.90 12.87 2.89
N ALA A 61 -7.76 12.32 3.27
CA ALA A 61 -6.77 11.78 2.35
C ALA A 61 -7.06 10.32 1.94
N VAL A 62 -7.86 9.58 2.74
CA VAL A 62 -8.19 8.16 2.52
C VAL A 62 -8.67 7.86 1.08
N PRO A 63 -9.60 8.63 0.47
CA PRO A 63 -10.06 8.32 -0.89
C PRO A 63 -8.92 8.31 -1.91
N PHE A 64 -7.97 9.25 -1.82
CA PHE A 64 -6.84 9.33 -2.75
C PHE A 64 -5.88 8.15 -2.59
N VAL A 65 -5.68 7.68 -1.36
CA VAL A 65 -4.86 6.48 -1.09
C VAL A 65 -5.54 5.23 -1.64
N VAL A 66 -6.84 5.07 -1.42
CA VAL A 66 -7.61 3.94 -1.96
C VAL A 66 -7.54 3.91 -3.49
N THR A 67 -7.75 5.04 -4.15
CA THR A 67 -7.62 5.15 -5.62
C THR A 67 -6.19 4.83 -6.08
N ALA A 68 -5.17 5.35 -5.41
CA ALA A 68 -3.77 5.08 -5.76
C ALA A 68 -3.43 3.58 -5.65
N ILE A 69 -3.94 2.89 -4.62
CA ILE A 69 -3.79 1.45 -4.48
C ILE A 69 -4.45 0.75 -5.68
N GLU A 70 -5.73 1.03 -5.96
CA GLU A 70 -6.50 0.36 -7.02
C GLU A 70 -5.87 0.52 -8.41
N GLU A 71 -5.41 1.73 -8.73
CA GLU A 71 -4.76 1.97 -10.02
C GLU A 71 -3.37 1.32 -10.11
N SER A 72 -2.71 1.07 -8.99
CA SER A 72 -1.38 0.42 -8.97
C SER A 72 -1.47 -1.10 -9.05
N MET A 73 -2.60 -1.70 -8.63
CA MET A 73 -2.81 -3.16 -8.60
C MET A 73 -2.57 -3.86 -9.95
N GLN A 74 -2.82 -3.19 -11.07
CA GLN A 74 -2.66 -3.78 -12.40
C GLN A 74 -1.20 -4.11 -12.73
N SER A 75 -0.26 -3.39 -12.11
CA SER A 75 1.19 -3.55 -12.33
C SER A 75 1.87 -4.43 -11.28
N MET A 76 1.13 -4.88 -10.26
CA MET A 76 1.67 -5.67 -9.16
C MET A 76 1.75 -7.16 -9.51
N PRO A 77 2.79 -7.87 -9.04
CA PRO A 77 2.77 -9.33 -8.92
C PRO A 77 1.53 -9.80 -8.13
N TYR A 78 1.08 -11.03 -8.37
CA TYR A 78 -0.17 -11.52 -7.79
C TYR A 78 -0.20 -11.48 -6.25
N SER A 79 0.86 -11.92 -5.58
CA SER A 79 0.94 -11.90 -4.12
C SER A 79 0.97 -10.50 -3.54
N THR A 80 1.74 -9.60 -4.15
CA THR A 80 1.79 -8.18 -3.80
C THR A 80 0.41 -7.53 -3.95
N ARG A 81 -0.31 -7.83 -5.04
CA ARG A 81 -1.68 -7.35 -5.24
C ARG A 81 -2.61 -7.80 -4.11
N LEU A 82 -2.56 -9.08 -3.73
CA LEU A 82 -3.38 -9.61 -2.63
C LEU A 82 -3.04 -8.93 -1.29
N TYR A 83 -1.77 -8.63 -1.03
CA TYR A 83 -1.36 -7.85 0.14
C TYR A 83 -2.02 -6.47 0.15
N PHE A 84 -1.95 -5.72 -0.95
CA PHE A 84 -2.53 -4.38 -1.02
C PHE A 84 -4.06 -4.35 -1.13
N GLU A 85 -4.68 -5.40 -1.65
CA GLU A 85 -6.12 -5.63 -1.50
C GLU A 85 -6.49 -5.69 -0.03
N LYS A 86 -5.72 -6.42 0.78
CA LYS A 86 -5.95 -6.51 2.22
C LYS A 86 -5.73 -5.19 2.95
N VAL A 87 -4.66 -4.46 2.59
CA VAL A 87 -4.39 -3.12 3.13
C VAL A 87 -5.54 -2.17 2.82
N LYS A 88 -6.04 -2.16 1.58
CA LYS A 88 -7.20 -1.35 1.18
C LYS A 88 -8.44 -1.66 2.02
N GLU A 89 -8.75 -2.94 2.23
CA GLU A 89 -9.86 -3.37 3.08
C GLU A 89 -9.72 -2.83 4.51
N LEU A 90 -8.52 -2.94 5.10
CA LEU A 90 -8.23 -2.47 6.45
C LEU A 90 -8.38 -0.95 6.57
N ILE A 91 -7.84 -0.19 5.61
CA ILE A 91 -8.00 1.27 5.56
C ILE A 91 -9.48 1.67 5.52
N ILE A 92 -10.27 1.05 4.64
CA ILE A 92 -11.71 1.34 4.50
C ILE A 92 -12.47 0.97 5.78
N LYS A 93 -12.11 -0.15 6.41
CA LYS A 93 -12.72 -0.60 7.67
C LYS A 93 -12.45 0.39 8.80
N GLU A 94 -11.20 0.80 8.99
CA GLU A 94 -10.84 1.79 10.02
C GLU A 94 -11.52 3.14 9.77
N PHE A 95 -11.61 3.58 8.50
CA PHE A 95 -12.32 4.81 8.14
C PHE A 95 -13.82 4.77 8.44
N ARG A 96 -14.48 3.61 8.26
CA ARG A 96 -15.92 3.48 8.55
C ARG A 96 -16.24 3.40 10.05
N ASN A 97 -15.28 2.94 10.86
CA ASN A 97 -15.48 2.69 12.29
C ASN A 97 -15.06 3.85 13.20
N GLY A 98 -14.36 4.86 12.68
CA GLY A 98 -13.87 6.02 13.43
C GLY A 98 -14.48 7.34 12.98
#